data_AF-A0A6I7X424-F1
#
_entry.id   AF-A0A6I7X424-F1
#
_cell.length_a   1.000
_cell.length_b   1.000
_cell.length_c   1.000
_cell.angle_alpha   90.00
_cell.angle_beta   90.00
_cell.angle_gamma   90.00
#
_symmetry.space_group_name_H-M   'P 1'
#
loop_
_entity.id
_entity.type
_entity.pdbx_description
1 polymer ?
#
loop_
_entity_poly.entity_id
_entity_poly.type
_entity_poly.pdbx_seq_one_letter_code
_entity_poly.pdbx_strand_id
1 'polypeptide(L)'
;MNSKQRKTLEVIFSHPIPGSLKWRKIEVLFVALGADVIEGDGSRVSFIINNEKGDFHRPHPEKEAKRYQIRNARDFLLRAGVKP
;
A
#
# COMPACT_ATOMS: atom_id res chain seq x y z
N MET A 1 -9.60 -10.97 0.67
CA MET A 1 -9.64 -9.75 1.51
C MET A 1 -10.59 -9.91 2.70
N ASN A 2 -10.16 -9.63 3.93
CA ASN A 2 -11.01 -9.59 5.13
C ASN A 2 -11.43 -8.15 5.51
N SER A 3 -12.27 -8.00 6.54
CA SER A 3 -12.81 -6.71 6.97
C SER A 3 -11.75 -5.66 7.34
N LYS A 4 -10.58 -6.07 7.87
CA LYS A 4 -9.48 -5.15 8.21
C LYS A 4 -8.79 -4.62 6.96
N GLN A 5 -8.60 -5.45 5.93
CA GLN A 5 -8.00 -5.00 4.67
C GLN A 5 -8.98 -4.13 3.88
N ARG A 6 -10.29 -4.45 3.85
CA ARG A 6 -11.30 -3.58 3.23
C ARG A 6 -11.31 -2.18 3.84
N LYS A 7 -11.29 -2.08 5.17
CA LYS A 7 -11.14 -0.78 5.87
C LYS A 7 -9.85 -0.06 5.51
N THR A 8 -8.75 -0.79 5.31
CA THR A 8 -7.48 -0.19 4.89
C THR A 8 -7.58 0.39 3.48
N LEU A 9 -8.25 -0.33 2.56
CA LEU A 9 -8.52 0.14 1.22
C LEU A 9 -9.35 1.43 1.25
N GLU A 10 -10.47 1.45 1.97
CA GLU A 10 -11.31 2.64 2.18
C GLU A 10 -10.48 3.84 2.69
N VAL A 11 -9.62 3.59 3.70
CA VAL A 11 -8.75 4.61 4.31
C VAL A 11 -7.68 5.13 3.34
N ILE A 12 -7.14 4.29 2.45
CA ILE A 12 -6.20 4.74 1.41
C ILE A 12 -6.89 5.68 0.42
N PHE A 13 -8.19 5.47 0.15
CA PHE A 13 -8.97 6.26 -0.80
C PHE A 13 -9.69 7.47 -0.17
N SER A 14 -9.69 7.61 1.16
CA SER A 14 -10.36 8.71 1.85
C SER A 14 -9.77 10.09 1.53
N HIS A 15 -10.57 11.15 1.70
CA HIS A 15 -10.11 12.53 1.65
C HIS A 15 -10.55 13.27 2.92
N PRO A 16 -9.62 13.87 3.70
CA PRO A 16 -8.18 13.96 3.47
C PRO A 16 -7.45 12.61 3.67
N ILE A 17 -6.19 12.54 3.21
CA ILE A 17 -5.31 11.38 3.42
C ILE A 17 -4.88 11.35 4.88
N PRO A 18 -5.05 10.21 5.59
CA PRO A 18 -4.67 10.10 6.99
C PRO A 18 -3.15 10.20 7.17
N GLY A 19 -2.70 10.81 8.27
CA GLY A 19 -1.27 10.92 8.61
C GLY A 19 -0.71 9.75 9.44
N SER A 20 -1.53 8.76 9.78
CA SER A 20 -1.21 7.74 10.81
C SER A 20 -1.42 6.29 10.34
N LEU A 21 -1.54 6.04 9.03
CA LEU A 21 -1.73 4.70 8.52
C LEU A 21 -0.44 3.89 8.62
N LYS A 22 -0.41 2.84 9.45
CA LYS A 22 0.74 1.93 9.56
C LYS A 22 1.06 1.27 8.23
N TRP A 23 2.32 1.32 7.80
CA TRP A 23 2.80 0.73 6.54
C TRP A 23 2.41 -0.75 6.40
N ARG A 24 2.55 -1.52 7.48
CA ARG A 24 2.17 -2.94 7.51
C ARG A 24 0.73 -3.20 7.07
N LYS A 25 -0.21 -2.26 7.30
CA LYS A 25 -1.59 -2.41 6.83
C LYS A 25 -1.68 -2.33 5.30
N ILE A 26 -0.90 -1.43 4.68
CA ILE A 26 -0.81 -1.27 3.23
C ILE A 26 -0.20 -2.53 2.61
N GLU A 27 0.92 -3.02 3.16
CA GLU A 27 1.59 -4.23 2.67
C GLU A 27 0.69 -5.48 2.77
N VAL A 28 0.00 -5.67 3.91
CA VAL A 28 -0.97 -6.77 4.08
C VAL A 28 -2.18 -6.62 3.15
N LEU A 29 -2.61 -5.39 2.85
CA LEU A 29 -3.66 -5.17 1.85
C LEU A 29 -3.20 -5.62 0.46
N PHE A 30 -1.99 -5.24 0.03
CA PHE A 30 -1.46 -5.65 -1.27
C PHE A 30 -1.35 -7.16 -1.38
N VAL A 31 -0.80 -7.84 -0.37
CA VAL A 31 -0.76 -9.31 -0.34
C VAL A 31 -2.18 -9.92 -0.40
N ALA A 32 -3.15 -9.33 0.31
CA ALA A 32 -4.53 -9.81 0.29
C ALA A 32 -5.27 -9.55 -1.04
N LEU A 33 -4.72 -8.70 -1.90
CA LEU A 33 -5.15 -8.44 -3.28
C LEU A 33 -4.40 -9.30 -4.31
N GLY A 34 -3.54 -10.21 -3.85
CA GLY A 34 -2.77 -11.11 -4.72
C GLY A 34 -1.46 -10.52 -5.21
N ALA A 35 -0.87 -9.56 -4.48
CA ALA A 35 0.40 -8.99 -4.89
C ALA A 35 1.56 -9.99 -4.82
N ASP A 36 2.34 -10.07 -5.89
CA ASP A 36 3.70 -10.60 -5.81
C ASP A 36 4.59 -9.57 -5.11
N VAL A 37 5.37 -10.03 -4.13
CA VAL A 37 6.27 -9.19 -3.33
C VAL A 37 7.70 -9.42 -3.79
N ILE A 38 8.39 -8.35 -4.16
CA ILE A 38 9.79 -8.39 -4.56
C ILE A 38 10.59 -7.58 -3.54
N GLU A 39 11.42 -8.28 -2.76
CA GLU A 39 12.34 -7.64 -1.82
C GLU A 39 13.48 -6.95 -2.58
N GLY A 40 13.82 -5.73 -2.15
CA GLY A 40 15.01 -5.01 -2.62
C GLY A 40 16.00 -4.78 -1.48
N ASP A 41 17.10 -4.10 -1.77
CA ASP A 41 18.09 -3.79 -0.74
C ASP A 41 17.53 -2.85 0.34
N GLY A 42 17.84 -3.18 1.61
CA GLY A 42 17.45 -2.38 2.76
C GLY A 42 15.93 -2.31 2.94
N SER A 43 15.37 -1.11 2.93
CA SER A 43 13.92 -0.89 3.09
C SER A 43 13.14 -0.93 1.79
N ARG A 44 13.78 -1.16 0.64
CA ARG A 44 13.13 -1.18 -0.67
C ARG A 44 12.25 -2.42 -0.82
N VAL A 45 11.05 -2.23 -1.37
CA VAL A 45 10.12 -3.32 -1.68
C VAL A 45 9.27 -2.92 -2.88
N SER A 46 9.04 -3.86 -3.79
CA SER A 46 8.14 -3.68 -4.92
C SER A 46 6.97 -4.66 -4.83
N PHE A 47 5.83 -4.24 -5.36
CA PHE A 47 4.62 -5.07 -5.45
C PHE A 47 4.13 -5.12 -6.90
N ILE A 48 3.62 -6.28 -7.31
CA ILE A 48 2.95 -6.44 -8.60
C ILE A 48 1.53 -6.94 -8.37
N ILE A 49 0.53 -6.20 -8.86
CA ILE A 49 -0.89 -6.61 -8.86
C ILE A 49 -1.42 -6.39 -10.28
N ASN A 50 -2.06 -7.38 -10.88
CA ASN A 50 -2.65 -7.27 -12.23
C ASN A 50 -1.66 -6.71 -13.28
N ASN A 51 -0.42 -7.21 -13.29
CA ASN A 51 0.70 -6.76 -14.12
C ASN A 51 1.16 -5.29 -13.93
N GLU A 52 0.57 -4.57 -12.98
CA GLU A 52 1.02 -3.23 -12.61
C GLU A 52 2.06 -3.34 -11.49
N LYS A 53 3.19 -2.65 -11.65
CA LYS A 53 4.26 -2.59 -10.65
C LYS A 53 4.18 -1.30 -9.84
N GLY A 54 4.43 -1.40 -8.53
CA GLY A 54 4.62 -0.28 -7.62
C GLY A 54 5.87 -0.45 -6.77
N ASP A 55 6.76 0.56 -6.77
CA ASP A 55 8.00 0.57 -5.99
C ASP A 55 7.85 1.44 -4.74
N PHE A 56 8.29 0.92 -3.60
CA PHE A 56 8.14 1.57 -2.30
C PHE A 56 9.39 1.42 -1.44
N HIS A 57 9.40 2.19 -0.35
CA HIS A 57 10.36 2.04 0.74
C HIS A 57 9.57 1.86 2.04
N ARG A 58 9.88 0.84 2.83
CA ARG A 58 9.31 0.66 4.16
C ARG A 58 9.77 1.83 5.05
N PRO A 59 8.86 2.51 5.78
CA PRO A 59 9.24 3.59 6.69
C PRO A 59 10.25 3.13 7.75
N HIS A 60 11.22 4.00 8.07
CA HIS A 60 12.20 3.81 9.13
C HIS A 60 12.72 5.19 9.60
N PRO A 61 12.85 5.44 10.93
CA PRO A 61 12.55 4.54 12.04
C PRO A 61 11.05 4.40 12.36
N GLU A 62 10.19 5.29 11.85
CA GLU A 62 8.75 5.24 12.12
C GLU A 62 8.06 4.05 11.43
N LYS A 63 6.86 3.68 11.89
CA LYS A 63 6.08 2.56 11.33
C LYS A 63 4.91 3.04 10.46
N GLU A 64 4.62 4.32 10.52
CA GLU A 64 3.55 5.02 9.84
C GLU A 64 3.99 5.43 8.43
N ALA A 65 3.13 5.17 7.45
CA ALA A 65 3.34 5.62 6.09
C ALA A 65 3.18 7.15 6.02
N LYS A 66 4.13 7.83 5.40
CA LYS A 66 4.02 9.25 5.09
C LYS A 66 2.88 9.47 4.09
N ARG A 67 2.26 10.66 4.11
CA ARG A 67 1.12 10.98 3.23
C ARG A 67 1.41 10.72 1.74
N TYR A 68 2.65 10.96 1.29
CA TYR A 68 3.04 10.65 -0.10
C TYR A 68 3.06 9.15 -0.38
N GLN A 69 3.44 8.30 0.58
CA GLN A 69 3.44 6.84 0.39
C GLN A 69 2.00 6.31 0.29
N ILE A 70 1.07 6.92 1.03
CA ILE A 70 -0.36 6.59 0.93
C ILE A 70 -0.92 7.05 -0.44
N ARG A 71 -0.50 8.21 -0.96
CA ARG A 71 -0.82 8.62 -2.34
C ARG A 71 -0.28 7.62 -3.36
N ASN A 72 1.00 7.26 -3.27
CA ASN A 72 1.60 6.29 -4.18
C ASN A 72 0.90 4.93 -4.11
N ALA A 73 0.46 4.51 -2.91
CA ALA A 73 -0.33 3.29 -2.73
C ALA A 73 -1.70 3.40 -3.41
N ARG A 74 -2.39 4.54 -3.29
CA ARG A 74 -3.65 4.81 -4.00
C ARG A 74 -3.45 4.75 -5.51
N ASP A 75 -2.44 5.43 -6.03
CA ASP A 75 -2.17 5.51 -7.46
C ASP A 75 -1.79 4.13 -8.04
N PHE A 76 -1.01 3.36 -7.28
CA PHE A 76 -0.71 1.96 -7.60
C PHE A 76 -1.97 1.09 -7.67
N LEU A 77 -2.85 1.18 -6.67
CA LEU A 77 -4.11 0.43 -6.66
C LEU A 77 -5.03 0.82 -7.82
N LEU A 78 -5.13 2.12 -8.13
CA LEU A 78 -5.91 2.62 -9.26
C LEU A 78 -5.40 2.08 -10.59
N ARG A 79 -4.08 2.11 -10.82
CA ARG A 79 -3.47 1.50 -12.02
C ARG A 79 -3.76 0.01 -12.11
N ALA A 80 -3.65 -0.69 -10.97
CA ALA A 80 -3.96 -2.12 -10.87
C ALA A 80 -5.46 -2.44 -10.99
N GLY A 81 -6.33 -1.45 -11.24
CA GLY A 81 -7.77 -1.63 -11.39
C GLY A 81 -8.53 -1.88 -10.08
N VAL A 82 -7.88 -1.68 -8.93
CA VAL A 82 -8.49 -1.85 -7.61
C VAL A 82 -9.20 -0.56 -7.18
N LYS A 83 -10.47 -0.69 -6.81
CA LYS A 83 -11.32 0.40 -6.29
C LYS A 83 -11.88 0.00 -4.91
N PRO A 84 -12.25 0.98 -4.05
CA PRO A 84 -12.82 0.71 -2.72
C PRO A 84 -14.04 -0.19 -2.73
#